data_AF-A0AAC9IAJ4-F1
#
_entry.id   AF-A0AAC9IAJ4-F1
#
_cell.length_a   1.000
_cell.length_b   1.000
_cell.length_c   1.000
_cell.angle_alpha   90.00
_cell.angle_beta   90.00
_cell.angle_gamma   90.00
#
_symmetry.space_group_name_H-M   'P 1'
#
loop_
_entity.id
_entity.type
_entity.pdbx_description
1 polymer ?
#
loop_
_entity_poly.entity_id
_entity_poly.type
_entity_poly.pdbx_seq_one_letter_code
_entity_poly.pdbx_strand_id
1 'polypeptide(L)'
;MTGIRPFDARALLIPEDRAGARAFTARLRAEGRLPSGNGAVAVVAYTIAFAMIAGMGVFFAFLVAVFASVLHEGAIVVGFLFVVPVLLGLGALIAGILVAQRGVRAQEDRRWRIAGFARDVGMEYIPAVPAPPLPGVIFSLGSARTATDVVRGLQPRFVEIGNHSYVVSNGKISTTVRWGYIAIRLGTPLPHIVLDATANDGAFGSNLPASWVRGQRLSLEGDFDRHFRLFCPEGYERDALYLFTPDVMARFIDNAAVLDVEIVDDWLFLYSREELSSVDPGRWAWEFSVISALLDKLEQWERWRDDRMTAVPAPTPAPVAHAGGAASGGAPVVPARLLQPHPRGVAPAGRRLRRSNPWVVVLVIVGGAFAVGVVMLLVPLLVLVSL
;
A
#
# COMPACT_ATOMS: atom_id res chain seq x y z
N MET A 1 22.16 14.39 -7.55
CA MET A 1 20.98 13.60 -7.97
C MET A 1 20.97 13.47 -9.49
N THR A 2 21.67 12.49 -10.05
CA THR A 2 21.64 12.19 -11.50
C THR A 2 20.65 11.04 -11.72
N GLY A 3 19.45 11.35 -12.22
CA GLY A 3 18.42 10.36 -12.59
C GLY A 3 16.99 10.85 -12.38
N ILE A 4 16.71 11.51 -11.25
CA ILE A 4 15.40 12.09 -10.93
C ILE A 4 15.44 13.58 -11.31
N ARG A 5 14.50 14.03 -12.14
CA ARG A 5 14.36 15.47 -12.44
C ARG A 5 13.92 16.21 -11.17
N PRO A 6 14.27 17.50 -11.00
CA PRO A 6 13.75 18.28 -9.89
C PRO A 6 12.22 18.18 -9.85
N PHE A 7 11.66 18.17 -8.65
CA PHE A 7 10.23 18.05 -8.41
C PHE A 7 9.45 19.05 -9.28
N ASP A 8 8.51 18.53 -10.07
CA ASP A 8 7.63 19.33 -10.94
C ASP A 8 6.18 18.86 -10.79
N ALA A 9 5.38 19.65 -10.08
CA ALA A 9 3.98 19.33 -9.81
C ALA A 9 2.99 19.88 -10.86
N ARG A 10 3.46 20.49 -11.96
CA ARG A 10 2.57 21.18 -12.90
C ARG A 10 1.49 20.27 -13.45
N ALA A 11 1.83 19.03 -13.82
CA ALA A 11 0.87 18.03 -14.29
C ALA A 11 -0.25 17.70 -13.28
N LEU A 12 0.00 17.83 -11.97
CA LEU A 12 -1.01 17.61 -10.94
C LEU A 12 -2.01 18.78 -10.85
N LEU A 13 -1.62 19.96 -11.31
CA LEU A 13 -2.40 21.21 -11.20
C LEU A 13 -3.12 21.63 -12.49
N ILE A 14 -2.89 20.93 -13.61
CA ILE A 14 -3.53 21.25 -14.90
C ILE A 14 -5.06 21.20 -14.74
N PRO A 15 -5.82 22.09 -15.38
CA PRO A 15 -7.28 21.98 -15.46
C PRO A 15 -7.73 20.60 -15.96
N GLU A 16 -8.89 20.14 -15.49
CA GLU A 16 -9.46 18.83 -15.88
C GLU A 16 -9.64 18.74 -17.41
N ASP A 17 -8.83 17.92 -18.09
CA ASP A 17 -9.06 17.53 -19.49
C ASP A 17 -9.76 16.16 -19.54
N ARG A 18 -11.09 16.23 -19.62
CA ARG A 18 -11.95 15.03 -19.65
C ARG A 18 -11.72 14.16 -20.86
N ALA A 19 -11.44 14.76 -22.02
CA ALA A 19 -11.27 14.00 -23.25
C ALA A 19 -9.93 13.26 -23.22
N GLY A 20 -8.86 13.94 -22.80
CA GLY A 20 -7.54 13.36 -22.60
C GLY A 20 -7.54 12.25 -21.55
N ALA A 21 -8.14 12.48 -20.38
CA ALA A 21 -8.20 11.51 -19.30
C ALA A 21 -8.95 10.20 -19.67
N ARG A 22 -10.07 10.34 -20.41
CA ARG A 22 -10.83 9.21 -20.96
C ARG A 22 -10.04 8.45 -22.01
N ALA A 23 -9.45 9.15 -22.97
CA ALA A 23 -8.65 8.53 -24.03
C ALA A 23 -7.45 7.77 -23.46
N PHE A 24 -6.77 8.35 -22.47
CA PHE A 24 -5.67 7.72 -21.75
C PHE A 24 -6.13 6.46 -21.02
N THR A 25 -7.23 6.52 -20.27
CA THR A 25 -7.77 5.37 -19.56
C THR A 25 -8.23 4.27 -20.52
N ALA A 26 -8.82 4.63 -21.66
CA ALA A 26 -9.19 3.68 -22.70
C ALA A 26 -7.98 2.97 -23.31
N ARG A 27 -6.89 3.70 -23.55
CA ARG A 27 -5.61 3.13 -24.01
C ARG A 27 -5.02 2.15 -23.00
N LEU A 28 -4.95 2.51 -21.72
CA LEU A 28 -4.47 1.61 -20.66
C LEU A 28 -5.27 0.31 -20.60
N ARG A 29 -6.59 0.38 -20.83
CA ARG A 29 -7.46 -0.80 -20.90
C ARG A 29 -7.19 -1.65 -22.14
N ALA A 30 -7.00 -1.03 -23.30
CA ALA A 30 -6.66 -1.74 -24.54
C ALA A 30 -5.29 -2.45 -24.45
N GLU A 31 -4.34 -1.87 -23.73
CA GLU A 31 -3.02 -2.46 -23.45
C GLU A 31 -3.06 -3.55 -22.35
N GLY A 32 -4.22 -3.83 -21.75
CA GLY A 32 -4.35 -4.82 -20.67
C GLY A 32 -3.69 -4.39 -19.35
N ARG A 33 -3.36 -3.10 -19.18
CA ARG A 33 -2.70 -2.56 -17.99
C ARG A 33 -3.68 -2.23 -16.85
N LEU A 34 -4.99 -2.24 -17.14
CA LEU A 34 -6.04 -2.09 -16.14
C LEU A 34 -6.73 -3.43 -15.91
N PRO A 35 -7.09 -3.78 -14.65
CA PRO A 35 -7.93 -4.94 -14.38
C PRO A 35 -9.23 -4.84 -15.17
N SER A 36 -9.71 -5.97 -15.68
CA SER A 36 -11.04 -6.07 -16.29
C SER A 36 -12.09 -5.70 -15.25
N GLY A 37 -12.60 -4.47 -15.34
CA GLY A 37 -13.63 -3.97 -14.43
C GLY A 37 -14.99 -4.58 -14.75
N ASN A 38 -15.85 -4.68 -13.74
CA ASN A 38 -17.24 -5.15 -13.85
C ASN A 38 -18.17 -4.12 -14.53
N GLY A 39 -17.65 -3.27 -15.43
CA GLY A 39 -18.40 -2.20 -16.08
C GLY A 39 -19.61 -2.73 -16.87
N ALA A 40 -19.45 -3.87 -17.55
CA ALA A 40 -20.55 -4.54 -18.23
C ALA A 40 -21.64 -5.01 -17.26
N VAL A 41 -21.25 -5.54 -16.09
CA VAL A 41 -22.19 -5.97 -15.04
C VAL A 41 -22.95 -4.78 -14.47
N ALA A 42 -22.26 -3.65 -14.24
CA ALA A 42 -22.90 -2.42 -13.77
C ALA A 42 -23.91 -1.87 -14.80
N VAL A 43 -23.56 -1.85 -16.08
CA VAL A 43 -24.47 -1.44 -17.16
C VAL A 43 -25.70 -2.34 -17.19
N VAL A 44 -25.51 -3.66 -17.17
CA VAL A 44 -26.62 -4.64 -17.12
C VAL A 44 -27.50 -4.40 -15.89
N ALA A 45 -26.91 -4.24 -14.70
CA ALA A 45 -27.66 -3.97 -13.48
C ALA A 45 -28.51 -2.70 -13.56
N TYR A 46 -27.94 -1.59 -14.07
CA TYR A 46 -28.69 -0.34 -14.26
C TYR A 46 -29.81 -0.47 -15.30
N THR A 47 -29.57 -1.21 -16.38
CA THR A 47 -30.62 -1.45 -17.40
C THR A 47 -31.78 -2.28 -16.86
N ILE A 48 -31.50 -3.33 -16.06
CA ILE A 48 -32.52 -4.14 -15.41
C ILE A 48 -33.30 -3.31 -14.40
N ALA A 49 -32.60 -2.53 -13.56
CA ALA A 49 -33.25 -1.65 -12.58
C ALA A 49 -34.18 -0.63 -13.26
N PHE A 50 -33.73 -0.02 -14.35
CA PHE A 50 -34.56 0.90 -15.14
C PHE A 50 -35.80 0.20 -15.71
N ALA A 51 -35.64 -0.97 -16.33
CA ALA A 51 -36.74 -1.73 -16.90
C ALA A 51 -37.77 -2.16 -15.84
N MET A 52 -37.31 -2.55 -14.64
CA MET A 52 -38.19 -2.89 -13.51
C MET A 52 -38.98 -1.67 -13.02
N ILE A 53 -38.33 -0.52 -12.85
CA ILE A 53 -39.01 0.71 -12.41
C ILE A 53 -40.04 1.18 -13.45
N ALA A 54 -39.66 1.15 -14.74
CA ALA A 54 -40.56 1.51 -15.84
C ALA A 54 -41.75 0.54 -15.93
N GLY A 55 -41.50 -0.77 -15.87
CA GLY A 55 -42.54 -1.80 -15.88
C GLY A 55 -43.49 -1.69 -14.69
N MET A 56 -42.97 -1.39 -13.51
CA MET A 56 -43.76 -1.12 -12.30
C MET A 56 -44.67 0.10 -12.48
N GLY A 57 -44.15 1.18 -13.09
CA GLY A 57 -44.95 2.35 -13.43
C GLY A 57 -46.09 2.04 -14.39
N VAL A 58 -45.82 1.28 -15.46
CA VAL A 58 -46.84 0.85 -16.43
C VAL A 58 -47.89 -0.06 -15.78
N PHE A 59 -47.45 -1.01 -14.95
CA PHE A 59 -48.33 -1.92 -14.24
C PHE A 59 -49.28 -1.19 -13.27
N PHE A 60 -48.76 -0.22 -12.51
CA PHE A 60 -49.59 0.57 -11.62
C PHE A 60 -50.53 1.51 -12.37
N ALA A 61 -50.09 2.12 -13.47
CA ALA A 61 -50.96 2.92 -14.32
C ALA A 61 -52.14 2.08 -14.86
N PHE A 62 -51.86 0.83 -15.28
CA PHE A 62 -52.89 -0.13 -15.69
C PHE A 62 -53.86 -0.47 -14.54
N LEU A 63 -53.36 -0.78 -13.33
CA LEU A 63 -54.21 -1.05 -12.17
C LEU A 63 -55.13 0.12 -11.83
N VAL A 64 -54.59 1.35 -11.81
CA VAL A 64 -55.40 2.55 -11.55
C VAL A 64 -56.48 2.71 -12.63
N ALA A 65 -56.15 2.48 -13.91
CA ALA A 65 -57.13 2.56 -14.99
C ALA A 65 -58.25 1.51 -14.88
N VAL A 66 -57.93 0.27 -14.50
CA VAL A 66 -58.91 -0.82 -14.32
C VAL A 66 -59.85 -0.55 -13.14
N PHE A 67 -59.33 -0.04 -12.03
CA PHE A 67 -60.11 0.17 -10.81
C PHE A 67 -60.71 1.58 -10.69
N ALA A 68 -60.50 2.45 -11.67
CA ALA A 68 -60.96 3.84 -11.64
C ALA A 68 -62.48 3.97 -11.42
N SER A 69 -63.29 3.09 -12.05
CA SER A 69 -64.75 3.09 -11.90
C SER A 69 -65.25 2.67 -10.52
N VAL A 70 -64.43 1.94 -9.76
CA VAL A 70 -64.75 1.51 -8.38
C VAL A 70 -64.29 2.56 -7.38
N LEU A 71 -63.10 3.12 -7.59
CA LEU A 71 -62.43 4.03 -6.67
C LEU A 71 -63.03 5.45 -6.62
N HIS A 72 -63.73 5.90 -7.66
CA HIS A 72 -64.30 7.26 -7.75
C HIS A 72 -63.28 8.34 -7.33
N GLU A 73 -63.56 9.11 -6.26
CA GLU A 73 -62.69 10.17 -5.74
C GLU A 73 -61.36 9.64 -5.13
N GLY A 74 -61.33 8.38 -4.69
CA GLY A 74 -60.14 7.74 -4.14
C GLY A 74 -59.07 7.37 -5.18
N ALA A 75 -59.41 7.39 -6.47
CA ALA A 75 -58.49 7.00 -7.55
C ALA A 75 -57.26 7.92 -7.62
N ILE A 76 -57.42 9.20 -7.29
CA ILE A 76 -56.33 10.18 -7.26
C ILE A 76 -55.33 9.86 -6.14
N VAL A 77 -55.84 9.59 -4.93
CA VAL A 77 -55.02 9.26 -3.76
C VAL A 77 -54.24 7.96 -4.00
N VAL A 78 -54.93 6.94 -4.54
CA VAL A 78 -54.31 5.67 -4.91
C VAL A 78 -53.29 5.85 -6.05
N GLY A 79 -53.59 6.71 -7.03
CA GLY A 79 -52.65 7.07 -8.09
C GLY A 79 -51.36 7.67 -7.55
N PHE A 80 -51.44 8.65 -6.65
CA PHE A 80 -50.26 9.23 -6.00
C PHE A 80 -49.48 8.21 -5.18
N LEU A 81 -50.16 7.32 -4.46
CA LEU A 81 -49.53 6.26 -3.66
C LEU A 81 -48.60 5.37 -4.50
N PHE A 82 -48.93 5.15 -5.78
CA PHE A 82 -48.12 4.32 -6.68
C PHE A 82 -47.15 5.11 -7.56
N VAL A 83 -47.52 6.32 -7.99
CA VAL A 83 -46.65 7.16 -8.82
C VAL A 83 -45.46 7.70 -8.02
N VAL A 84 -45.67 8.11 -6.78
CA VAL A 84 -44.61 8.69 -5.93
C VAL A 84 -43.43 7.72 -5.73
N PRO A 85 -43.63 6.44 -5.33
CA PRO A 85 -42.53 5.47 -5.23
C PRO A 85 -41.78 5.23 -6.54
N VAL A 86 -42.48 5.21 -7.68
CA VAL A 86 -41.85 5.03 -9.01
C VAL A 86 -40.96 6.23 -9.34
N LEU A 87 -41.45 7.44 -9.10
CA LEU A 87 -40.66 8.67 -9.29
C LEU A 87 -39.45 8.73 -8.34
N LEU A 88 -39.62 8.35 -7.07
CA LEU A 88 -38.52 8.26 -6.11
C LEU A 88 -37.49 7.21 -6.54
N GLY A 89 -37.93 6.04 -6.99
CA GLY A 89 -37.06 4.98 -7.51
C GLY A 89 -36.26 5.44 -8.74
N LEU A 90 -36.92 6.13 -9.68
CA LEU A 90 -36.26 6.70 -10.86
C LEU A 90 -35.26 7.79 -10.46
N GLY A 91 -35.62 8.67 -9.52
CA GLY A 91 -34.74 9.69 -8.98
C GLY A 91 -33.49 9.09 -8.32
N ALA A 92 -33.67 8.05 -7.50
CA ALA A 92 -32.57 7.32 -6.87
C ALA A 92 -31.67 6.62 -7.89
N LEU A 93 -32.25 6.03 -8.94
CA LEU A 93 -31.49 5.42 -10.04
C LEU A 93 -30.62 6.44 -10.78
N ILE A 94 -31.20 7.60 -11.15
CA ILE A 94 -30.48 8.69 -11.82
C ILE A 94 -29.36 9.21 -10.91
N ALA A 95 -29.64 9.45 -9.63
CA ALA A 95 -28.64 9.86 -8.66
C ALA A 95 -27.48 8.85 -8.56
N GLY A 96 -27.81 7.55 -8.49
CA GLY A 96 -26.81 6.47 -8.48
C GLY A 96 -25.92 6.45 -9.72
N ILE A 97 -26.50 6.65 -10.91
CA ILE A 97 -25.75 6.76 -12.17
C ILE A 97 -24.84 7.99 -12.16
N LEU A 98 -25.33 9.15 -11.70
CA LEU A 98 -24.53 10.37 -11.62
C LEU A 98 -23.35 10.22 -10.65
N VAL A 99 -23.56 9.59 -9.50
CA VAL A 99 -22.48 9.28 -8.54
C VAL A 99 -21.47 8.32 -9.15
N ALA A 100 -21.92 7.25 -9.80
CA ALA A 100 -21.04 6.29 -10.48
C ALA A 100 -20.21 6.97 -11.58
N GLN A 101 -20.83 7.82 -12.41
CA GLN A 101 -20.14 8.58 -13.44
C GLN A 101 -19.14 9.57 -12.87
N ARG A 102 -19.47 10.26 -11.76
CA ARG A 102 -18.51 11.13 -11.06
C ARG A 102 -17.30 10.34 -10.55
N GLY A 103 -17.52 9.15 -9.98
CA GLY A 103 -16.45 8.27 -9.53
C GLY A 103 -15.54 7.82 -10.68
N VAL A 104 -16.12 7.40 -11.81
CA VAL A 104 -15.35 7.04 -13.01
C VAL A 104 -14.52 8.23 -13.51
N ARG A 105 -15.13 9.41 -13.62
CA ARG A 105 -14.45 10.62 -14.09
C ARG A 105 -13.29 11.03 -13.16
N ALA A 106 -13.53 10.99 -11.85
CA ALA A 106 -12.49 11.30 -10.86
C ALA A 106 -11.31 10.32 -10.95
N GLN A 107 -11.58 9.04 -11.20
CA GLN A 107 -10.53 8.03 -11.40
C GLN A 107 -9.77 8.24 -12.72
N GLU A 108 -10.46 8.58 -13.81
CA GLU A 108 -9.83 8.91 -15.09
C GLU A 108 -8.89 10.12 -14.98
N ASP A 109 -9.37 11.21 -14.38
CA ASP A 109 -8.60 12.44 -14.16
C ASP A 109 -7.40 12.20 -13.23
N ARG A 110 -7.59 11.46 -12.14
CA ARG A 110 -6.50 11.07 -11.23
C ARG A 110 -5.39 10.32 -11.95
N ARG A 111 -5.72 9.30 -12.75
CA ARG A 111 -4.72 8.53 -13.52
C ARG A 111 -3.97 9.41 -14.51
N TRP A 112 -4.69 10.32 -15.18
CA TRP A 112 -4.10 11.25 -16.13
C TRP A 112 -3.10 12.19 -15.46
N ARG A 113 -3.48 12.82 -14.35
CA ARG A 113 -2.62 13.72 -13.57
C ARG A 113 -1.37 13.02 -13.04
N ILE A 114 -1.53 11.85 -12.41
CA ILE A 114 -0.40 11.09 -11.86
C ILE A 114 0.52 10.60 -12.99
N ALA A 115 -0.04 10.15 -14.12
CA ALA A 115 0.77 9.76 -15.27
C ALA A 115 1.54 10.93 -15.90
N GLY A 116 0.94 12.12 -15.95
CA GLY A 116 1.61 13.35 -16.36
C GLY A 116 2.74 13.70 -15.41
N PHE A 117 2.47 13.70 -14.10
CA PHE A 117 3.45 13.98 -13.05
C PHE A 117 4.63 13.02 -13.12
N ALA A 118 4.38 11.70 -13.17
CA ALA A 118 5.41 10.68 -13.29
C ALA A 118 6.32 10.97 -14.49
N ARG A 119 5.75 11.31 -15.65
CA ARG A 119 6.52 11.68 -16.85
C ARG A 119 7.39 12.92 -16.63
N ASP A 120 6.87 13.94 -15.96
CA ASP A 120 7.58 15.20 -15.72
C ASP A 120 8.79 14.98 -14.78
N VAL A 121 8.66 14.13 -13.77
CA VAL A 121 9.76 13.78 -12.84
C VAL A 121 10.68 12.66 -13.35
N GLY A 122 10.41 12.09 -14.53
CA GLY A 122 11.22 11.03 -15.14
C GLY A 122 10.97 9.62 -14.57
N MET A 123 9.79 9.39 -14.00
CA MET A 123 9.33 8.12 -13.47
C MET A 123 8.26 7.47 -14.36
N GLU A 124 8.06 6.18 -14.20
CA GLU A 124 7.01 5.44 -14.91
C GLU A 124 5.74 5.36 -14.06
N TYR A 125 4.59 5.62 -14.68
CA TYR A 125 3.28 5.36 -14.08
C TYR A 125 2.76 3.97 -14.48
N ILE A 126 2.36 3.19 -13.47
CA ILE A 126 1.77 1.87 -13.60
C ILE A 126 0.43 1.88 -12.85
N PRO A 127 -0.71 1.78 -13.56
CA PRO A 127 -2.02 2.00 -12.95
C PRO A 127 -2.42 0.91 -11.95
N ALA A 128 -2.03 -0.34 -12.20
CA ALA A 128 -2.28 -1.44 -11.28
C ALA A 128 -1.24 -2.57 -11.44
N VAL A 129 -0.88 -3.20 -10.32
CA VAL A 129 -0.06 -4.41 -10.26
C VAL A 129 -0.79 -5.42 -9.37
N PRO A 130 -1.41 -6.46 -9.96
CA PRO A 130 -1.99 -7.56 -9.19
C PRO A 130 -0.89 -8.34 -8.47
N ALA A 131 -1.13 -8.72 -7.22
CA ALA A 131 -0.22 -9.50 -6.38
C ALA A 131 1.25 -9.01 -6.47
N PRO A 132 1.53 -7.75 -6.07
CA PRO A 132 2.87 -7.16 -6.20
C PRO A 132 3.91 -8.06 -5.49
N PRO A 133 5.01 -8.45 -6.18
CA PRO A 133 5.99 -9.40 -5.65
C PRO A 133 7.01 -8.72 -4.72
N LEU A 134 6.52 -7.91 -3.77
CA LEU A 134 7.34 -7.19 -2.80
C LEU A 134 7.39 -7.98 -1.48
N PRO A 135 8.57 -8.09 -0.82
CA PRO A 135 8.73 -8.91 0.39
C PRO A 135 8.15 -8.30 1.67
N GLY A 136 7.69 -7.03 1.63
CA GLY A 136 7.17 -6.32 2.79
C GLY A 136 5.90 -6.93 3.39
N VAL A 137 5.68 -6.68 4.68
CA VAL A 137 4.65 -7.31 5.51
C VAL A 137 3.25 -7.20 4.90
N ILE A 138 2.88 -6.01 4.40
CA ILE A 138 1.53 -5.73 3.89
C ILE A 138 1.20 -6.49 2.60
N PHE A 139 2.21 -6.80 1.78
CA PHE A 139 2.04 -7.44 0.46
C PHE A 139 1.81 -8.95 0.55
N SER A 140 1.98 -9.54 1.73
CA SER A 140 1.72 -10.96 1.99
C SER A 140 0.32 -11.24 2.52
N LEU A 141 -0.46 -10.20 2.84
CA LEU A 141 -1.70 -10.33 3.61
C LEU A 141 -2.95 -10.40 2.74
N GLY A 142 -3.97 -11.09 3.26
CA GLY A 142 -5.29 -11.17 2.65
C GLY A 142 -5.29 -11.79 1.24
N SER A 143 -6.42 -11.60 0.55
CA SER A 143 -6.63 -11.96 -0.85
C SER A 143 -6.86 -10.72 -1.70
N ALA A 144 -7.02 -10.88 -3.03
CA ALA A 144 -7.26 -9.78 -3.97
C ALA A 144 -6.24 -8.62 -3.89
N ARG A 145 -4.99 -8.96 -3.55
CA ARG A 145 -3.88 -8.01 -3.38
C ARG A 145 -3.61 -7.24 -4.65
N THR A 146 -3.64 -5.92 -4.58
CA THR A 146 -3.39 -5.04 -5.72
C THR A 146 -2.64 -3.81 -5.27
N ALA A 147 -1.55 -3.47 -5.95
CA ALA A 147 -0.98 -2.12 -5.91
C ALA A 147 -1.59 -1.28 -7.02
N THR A 148 -1.89 -0.01 -6.75
CA THR A 148 -2.57 0.92 -7.65
C THR A 148 -1.85 2.26 -7.68
N ASP A 149 -1.89 2.91 -8.84
CA ASP A 149 -1.28 4.22 -9.10
C ASP A 149 0.19 4.28 -8.72
N VAL A 150 0.90 3.24 -9.14
CA VAL A 150 2.31 3.09 -8.83
C VAL A 150 3.12 4.05 -9.69
N VAL A 151 3.97 4.84 -9.06
CA VAL A 151 4.97 5.71 -9.70
C VAL A 151 6.35 5.16 -9.38
N ARG A 152 7.09 4.75 -10.40
CA ARG A 152 8.34 3.98 -10.26
C ARG A 152 9.51 4.68 -10.94
N GLY A 153 10.54 4.99 -10.16
CA GLY A 153 11.85 5.44 -10.64
C GLY A 153 12.88 4.30 -10.58
N LEU A 154 13.75 4.20 -11.59
CA LEU A 154 14.81 3.18 -11.65
C LEU A 154 16.20 3.72 -11.33
N GLN A 155 16.41 5.04 -11.48
CA GLN A 155 17.72 5.68 -11.35
C GLN A 155 17.66 6.89 -10.40
N PRO A 156 18.74 7.16 -9.64
CA PRO A 156 19.96 6.34 -9.52
C PRO A 156 19.74 5.03 -8.72
N ARG A 157 18.61 4.92 -8.02
CA ARG A 157 18.17 3.76 -7.25
C ARG A 157 16.71 3.48 -7.57
N PHE A 158 16.30 2.21 -7.45
CA PHE A 158 14.90 1.86 -7.56
C PHE A 158 14.11 2.47 -6.39
N VAL A 159 13.10 3.26 -6.73
CA VAL A 159 12.12 3.85 -5.82
C VAL A 159 10.75 3.65 -6.43
N GLU A 160 9.80 3.17 -5.64
CA GLU A 160 8.41 2.98 -6.04
C GLU A 160 7.49 3.58 -4.99
N ILE A 161 6.55 4.41 -5.42
CA ILE A 161 5.53 5.03 -4.56
C ILE A 161 4.17 4.60 -5.09
N GLY A 162 3.29 4.11 -4.24
CA GLY A 162 2.00 3.60 -4.68
C GLY A 162 1.01 3.42 -3.54
N ASN A 163 -0.18 2.95 -3.89
CA ASN A 163 -1.18 2.53 -2.92
C ASN A 163 -1.36 1.02 -3.00
N HIS A 164 -1.52 0.35 -1.88
CA HIS A 164 -1.75 -1.08 -1.78
C HIS A 164 -3.10 -1.37 -1.13
N SER A 165 -3.78 -2.40 -1.61
CA SER A 165 -5.01 -2.88 -1.00
C SER A 165 -5.07 -4.41 -1.01
N TYR A 166 -5.74 -4.95 0.01
CA TYR A 166 -6.04 -6.36 0.12
C TYR A 166 -7.36 -6.58 0.85
N VAL A 167 -7.98 -7.72 0.61
CA VAL A 167 -9.24 -8.11 1.24
C VAL A 167 -8.98 -9.09 2.38
N VAL A 168 -9.51 -8.77 3.55
CA VAL A 168 -9.60 -9.71 4.68
C VAL A 168 -11.04 -10.17 4.77
N SER A 169 -11.25 -11.49 4.84
CA SER A 169 -12.58 -12.06 5.02
C SER A 169 -12.56 -13.17 6.05
N ASN A 170 -13.64 -13.26 6.82
CA ASN A 170 -13.92 -14.38 7.72
C ASN A 170 -15.04 -15.30 7.17
N GLY A 171 -15.33 -15.21 5.86
CA GLY A 171 -16.39 -15.97 5.18
C GLY A 171 -17.78 -15.35 5.26
N LYS A 172 -18.06 -14.43 6.21
CA LYS A 172 -19.35 -13.74 6.34
C LYS A 172 -19.24 -12.25 6.02
N ILE A 173 -18.14 -11.63 6.44
CA ILE A 173 -17.83 -10.22 6.22
C ILE A 173 -16.50 -10.17 5.46
N SER A 174 -16.42 -9.23 4.53
CA SER A 174 -15.21 -8.92 3.79
C SER A 174 -14.90 -7.43 3.93
N THR A 175 -13.68 -7.11 4.31
CA THR A 175 -13.21 -5.74 4.51
C THR A 175 -12.00 -5.52 3.61
N THR A 176 -12.01 -4.43 2.84
CA THR A 176 -10.84 -4.01 2.07
C THR A 176 -9.97 -3.11 2.95
N VAL A 177 -8.72 -3.52 3.15
CA VAL A 177 -7.71 -2.73 3.84
C VAL A 177 -6.88 -2.00 2.80
N ARG A 178 -6.53 -0.74 3.07
CA ARG A 178 -5.75 0.13 2.19
C ARG A 178 -4.53 0.69 2.92
N TRP A 179 -3.47 0.90 2.15
CA TRP A 179 -2.19 1.43 2.57
C TRP A 179 -1.62 2.32 1.46
N GLY A 180 -0.95 3.40 1.79
CA GLY A 180 0.08 4.01 0.94
C GLY A 180 1.43 3.39 1.26
N TYR A 181 2.30 3.23 0.26
CA TYR A 181 3.64 2.73 0.46
C TYR A 181 4.70 3.44 -0.39
N ILE A 182 5.92 3.47 0.14
CA ILE A 182 7.15 3.76 -0.59
C ILE A 182 8.05 2.53 -0.47
N ALA A 183 8.60 2.04 -1.57
CA ALA A 183 9.52 0.92 -1.63
C ALA A 183 10.84 1.38 -2.26
N ILE A 184 11.94 1.25 -1.53
CA ILE A 184 13.28 1.67 -1.94
C ILE A 184 14.18 0.44 -1.92
N ARG A 185 14.91 0.20 -3.01
CA ARG A 185 15.84 -0.92 -3.09
C ARG A 185 17.21 -0.56 -2.53
N LEU A 186 17.67 -1.31 -1.55
CA LEU A 186 18.97 -1.15 -0.89
C LEU A 186 20.09 -1.80 -1.74
N GLY A 187 21.32 -1.29 -1.63
CA GLY A 187 22.47 -1.86 -2.35
C GLY A 187 23.06 -3.11 -1.69
N THR A 188 22.67 -3.40 -0.45
CA THR A 188 23.02 -4.62 0.28
C THR A 188 21.80 -5.13 1.04
N PRO A 189 21.64 -6.45 1.20
CA PRO A 189 20.64 -6.97 2.12
C PRO A 189 20.98 -6.60 3.57
N LEU A 190 19.95 -6.25 4.34
CA LEU A 190 20.02 -5.86 5.76
C LEU A 190 19.15 -6.79 6.62
N PRO A 191 19.43 -6.92 7.93
CA PRO A 191 18.58 -7.70 8.83
C PRO A 191 17.16 -7.14 8.86
N HIS A 192 16.19 -8.02 9.09
CA HIS A 192 14.78 -7.62 9.08
C HIS A 192 14.45 -6.76 10.30
N ILE A 193 14.32 -5.45 10.11
CA ILE A 193 13.99 -4.49 11.17
C ILE A 193 12.66 -3.82 10.85
N VAL A 194 11.82 -3.62 11.87
CA VAL A 194 10.57 -2.86 11.76
C VAL A 194 10.60 -1.71 12.76
N LEU A 195 10.29 -0.50 12.30
CA LEU A 195 9.98 0.66 13.12
C LEU A 195 8.47 0.91 13.01
N ASP A 196 7.77 0.75 14.11
CA ASP A 196 6.33 0.99 14.21
C ASP A 196 6.12 2.38 14.82
N ALA A 197 5.58 3.30 14.03
CA ALA A 197 5.47 4.71 14.40
C ALA A 197 4.33 4.94 15.40
N THR A 198 4.65 5.42 16.59
CA THR A 198 3.64 5.63 17.65
C THR A 198 2.63 6.72 17.29
N ALA A 199 3.04 7.71 16.49
CA ALA A 199 2.18 8.82 16.09
C ALA A 199 1.05 8.40 15.14
N ASN A 200 1.22 7.28 14.42
CA ASN A 200 0.19 6.76 13.56
C ASN A 200 -0.68 5.70 14.26
N ASP A 201 -0.43 5.37 15.53
CA ASP A 201 -1.21 4.38 16.27
C ASP A 201 -2.71 4.75 16.28
N GLY A 202 -3.55 3.77 15.99
CA GLY A 202 -5.00 3.94 16.13
C GLY A 202 -5.45 3.81 17.59
N ALA A 203 -6.75 4.03 17.84
CA ALA A 203 -7.36 3.86 19.16
C ALA A 203 -7.20 2.45 19.79
N PHE A 204 -6.70 1.47 19.03
CA PHE A 204 -6.51 0.08 19.43
C PHE A 204 -5.05 -0.42 19.31
N GLY A 205 -4.07 0.49 19.20
CA GLY A 205 -2.63 0.17 19.16
C GLY A 205 -2.00 0.26 17.77
N SER A 206 -0.88 -0.46 17.57
CA SER A 206 -0.10 -0.46 16.31
C SER A 206 -1.01 -0.67 15.12
N ASN A 207 -0.84 0.19 14.12
CA ASN A 207 -1.60 0.09 12.88
C ASN A 207 -1.05 -0.97 11.93
N LEU A 208 0.20 -1.42 12.12
CA LEU A 208 0.77 -2.49 11.35
C LEU A 208 -0.03 -3.79 11.55
N PRO A 209 -0.37 -4.48 10.46
CA PRO A 209 -1.12 -5.74 10.51
C PRO A 209 -0.22 -6.93 10.88
N ALA A 210 0.76 -6.72 11.77
CA ALA A 210 1.63 -7.75 12.29
C ALA A 210 1.92 -7.50 13.77
N SER A 211 1.66 -8.50 14.59
CA SER A 211 2.10 -8.55 15.97
C SER A 211 3.37 -9.39 16.05
N TRP A 212 4.49 -8.78 16.46
CA TRP A 212 5.78 -9.46 16.61
C TRP A 212 5.92 -10.07 18.01
N VAL A 213 6.77 -11.10 18.15
CA VAL A 213 7.05 -11.69 19.47
C VAL A 213 7.71 -10.64 20.37
N ARG A 214 7.25 -10.48 21.61
CA ARG A 214 7.73 -9.43 22.54
C ARG A 214 9.25 -9.44 22.76
N GLY A 215 9.90 -10.61 22.69
CA GLY A 215 11.35 -10.76 22.83
C GLY A 215 12.18 -10.15 21.69
N GLN A 216 11.52 -9.68 20.62
CA GLN A 216 12.17 -9.06 19.47
C GLN A 216 12.13 -7.52 19.50
N ARG A 217 11.60 -6.93 20.58
CA ARG A 217 11.57 -5.48 20.76
C ARG A 217 12.89 -5.01 21.35
N LEU A 218 13.51 -4.03 20.69
CA LEU A 218 14.69 -3.33 21.19
C LEU A 218 14.32 -1.89 21.49
N SER A 219 14.69 -1.42 22.68
CA SER A 219 14.57 -0.02 23.09
C SER A 219 15.88 0.68 22.74
N LEU A 220 15.79 1.84 22.09
CA LEU A 220 16.96 2.67 21.79
C LEU A 220 17.10 3.79 22.82
N GLU A 221 18.33 4.30 22.97
CA GLU A 221 18.61 5.41 23.89
C GLU A 221 17.93 6.73 23.43
N GLY A 222 17.81 7.68 24.37
CA GLY A 222 17.23 8.99 24.10
C GLY A 222 15.69 8.98 24.08
N ASP A 223 15.09 9.73 23.16
CA ASP A 223 13.64 9.91 23.02
C ASP A 223 13.03 9.12 21.85
N PHE A 224 13.82 8.29 21.17
CA PHE A 224 13.38 7.53 19.99
C PHE A 224 12.18 6.62 20.28
N ASP A 225 12.16 5.98 21.46
CA ASP A 225 11.07 5.13 21.92
C ASP A 225 9.73 5.87 22.11
N ARG A 226 9.74 7.22 22.13
CA ARG A 226 8.51 8.04 22.12
C ARG A 226 7.89 8.11 20.73
N HIS A 227 8.70 7.97 19.68
CA HIS A 227 8.30 8.10 18.28
C HIS A 227 8.14 6.75 17.58
N PHE A 228 8.97 5.77 17.94
CA PHE A 228 8.99 4.47 17.27
C PHE A 228 9.13 3.32 18.26
N ARG A 229 8.55 2.17 17.89
CA ARG A 229 8.84 0.88 18.50
C ARG A 229 9.69 0.06 17.53
N LEU A 230 10.94 -0.21 17.89
CA LEU A 230 11.87 -0.98 17.06
C LEU A 230 11.76 -2.48 17.35
N PHE A 231 11.63 -3.27 16.28
CA PHE A 231 11.68 -4.73 16.33
C PHE A 231 12.81 -5.25 15.45
N CYS A 232 13.63 -6.16 15.98
CA CYS A 232 14.71 -6.84 15.26
C CYS A 232 14.78 -8.33 15.62
N PRO A 233 15.40 -9.18 14.78
CA PRO A 233 15.50 -10.61 15.05
C PRO A 233 16.38 -10.85 16.29
N GLU A 234 16.11 -11.93 17.04
CA GLU A 234 16.90 -12.28 18.22
C GLU A 234 18.37 -12.49 17.81
N GLY A 235 19.29 -11.85 18.52
CA GLY A 235 20.73 -11.91 18.23
C GLY A 235 21.22 -10.89 17.19
N TYR A 236 20.37 -9.99 16.70
CA TYR A 236 20.72 -8.88 15.80
C TYR A 236 20.59 -7.50 16.46
N GLU A 237 20.46 -7.44 17.79
CA GLU A 237 20.27 -6.19 18.54
C GLU A 237 21.46 -5.24 18.35
N ARG A 238 22.69 -5.78 18.38
CA ARG A 238 23.91 -5.02 18.12
C ARG A 238 23.97 -4.48 16.69
N ASP A 239 23.49 -5.26 15.72
CA ASP A 239 23.44 -4.85 14.32
C ASP A 239 22.41 -3.72 14.13
N ALA A 240 21.26 -3.81 14.81
CA ALA A 240 20.27 -2.74 14.84
C ALA A 240 20.86 -1.43 15.42
N LEU A 241 21.62 -1.49 16.52
CA LEU A 241 22.30 -0.31 17.08
C LEU A 241 23.32 0.31 16.10
N TYR A 242 24.01 -0.51 15.30
CA TYR A 242 24.94 0.00 14.29
C TYR A 242 24.24 0.66 13.10
N LEU A 243 23.07 0.17 12.71
CA LEU A 243 22.27 0.73 11.61
C LEU A 243 21.52 2.00 12.03
N PHE A 244 21.10 2.06 13.29
CA PHE A 244 20.38 3.18 13.90
C PHE A 244 21.32 4.01 14.78
N THR A 245 22.33 4.61 14.16
CA THR A 245 23.16 5.62 14.84
C THR A 245 22.32 6.86 15.20
N PRO A 246 22.73 7.67 16.20
CA PRO A 246 21.93 8.81 16.67
C PRO A 246 21.49 9.80 15.57
N ASP A 247 22.34 10.00 14.56
CA ASP A 247 22.04 10.84 13.40
C ASP A 247 20.99 10.21 12.46
N VAL A 248 20.96 8.89 12.32
CA VAL A 248 19.92 8.17 11.56
C VAL A 248 18.60 8.22 12.33
N MET A 249 18.63 8.00 13.64
CA MET A 249 17.46 8.09 14.52
C MET A 249 16.80 9.47 14.42
N ALA A 250 17.58 10.54 14.52
CA ALA A 250 17.09 11.91 14.36
C ALA A 250 16.41 12.14 13.01
N ARG A 251 16.99 11.62 11.91
CA ARG A 251 16.38 11.73 10.57
C ARG A 251 15.03 11.03 10.47
N PHE A 252 14.90 9.84 11.07
CA PHE A 252 13.61 9.14 11.12
C PHE A 252 12.57 9.92 11.93
N ILE A 253 12.97 10.50 13.07
CA ILE A 253 12.07 11.34 13.87
C ILE A 253 11.63 12.58 13.07
N ASP A 254 12.57 13.30 12.46
CA ASP A 254 12.28 14.57 11.78
C ASP A 254 11.44 14.42 10.50
N ASN A 255 11.58 13.29 9.79
CA ASN A 255 11.03 13.14 8.43
C ASN A 255 9.98 12.03 8.32
N ALA A 256 10.09 10.97 9.11
CA ALA A 256 9.33 9.74 8.93
C ALA A 256 8.54 9.31 10.19
N ALA A 257 8.45 10.14 11.23
CA ALA A 257 7.76 9.79 12.49
C ALA A 257 6.27 9.44 12.34
N VAL A 258 5.65 9.72 11.19
CA VAL A 258 4.26 9.37 10.88
C VAL A 258 4.13 8.11 10.00
N LEU A 259 5.25 7.54 9.58
CA LEU A 259 5.33 6.39 8.68
C LEU A 259 5.89 5.18 9.41
N ASP A 260 5.28 4.02 9.20
CA ASP A 260 5.89 2.77 9.62
C ASP A 260 7.01 2.41 8.66
N VAL A 261 8.11 1.86 9.17
CA VAL A 261 9.29 1.53 8.38
C VAL A 261 9.59 0.04 8.49
N GLU A 262 9.86 -0.61 7.38
CA GLU A 262 10.28 -2.02 7.36
C GLU A 262 11.50 -2.19 6.47
N ILE A 263 12.56 -2.75 7.03
CA ILE A 263 13.72 -3.25 6.31
C ILE A 263 13.57 -4.75 6.19
N VAL A 264 13.60 -5.29 4.98
CA VAL A 264 13.55 -6.74 4.75
C VAL A 264 14.29 -7.09 3.46
N ASP A 265 15.20 -8.07 3.54
CA ASP A 265 16.11 -8.41 2.45
C ASP A 265 16.87 -7.16 1.94
N ASP A 266 16.78 -6.85 0.64
CA ASP A 266 17.34 -5.67 -0.01
C ASP A 266 16.31 -4.53 -0.18
N TRP A 267 15.30 -4.45 0.69
CA TRP A 267 14.23 -3.45 0.62
C TRP A 267 14.08 -2.64 1.90
N LEU A 268 13.81 -1.35 1.71
CA LEU A 268 13.28 -0.43 2.70
C LEU A 268 11.87 -0.02 2.28
N PHE A 269 10.90 -0.24 3.14
CA PHE A 269 9.52 0.17 2.97
C PHE A 269 9.14 1.26 3.95
N LEU A 270 8.31 2.19 3.49
CA LEU A 270 7.59 3.12 4.34
C LEU A 270 6.09 2.93 4.10
N TYR A 271 5.30 2.85 5.16
CA TYR A 271 3.86 2.61 5.08
C TYR A 271 3.06 3.75 5.72
N SER A 272 1.90 4.04 5.11
CA SER A 272 0.93 5.00 5.62
C SER A 272 -0.48 4.44 5.51
N ARG A 273 -1.37 4.80 6.44
CA ARG A 273 -2.82 4.51 6.33
C ARG A 273 -3.50 5.33 5.24
N GLU A 274 -2.91 6.46 4.89
CA GLU A 274 -3.40 7.34 3.85
C GLU A 274 -2.75 7.01 2.50
N GLU A 275 -3.43 7.37 1.42
CA GLU A 275 -2.92 7.17 0.06
C GLU A 275 -1.69 8.07 -0.17
N LEU A 276 -0.53 7.48 -0.46
CA LEU A 276 0.67 8.23 -0.81
C LEU A 276 0.61 8.70 -2.27
N SER A 277 0.29 7.79 -3.19
CA SER A 277 0.07 8.16 -4.59
C SER A 277 -1.28 8.85 -4.78
N SER A 278 -1.27 10.18 -4.74
CA SER A 278 -2.44 11.04 -4.79
C SER A 278 -2.28 12.14 -5.85
N VAL A 279 -3.32 12.97 -6.01
CA VAL A 279 -3.27 14.17 -6.87
C VAL A 279 -2.75 15.41 -6.14
N ASP A 280 -2.48 15.31 -4.83
CA ASP A 280 -2.04 16.44 -4.01
C ASP A 280 -0.53 16.73 -4.21
N PRO A 281 -0.17 17.90 -4.75
CA PRO A 281 1.23 18.30 -4.89
C PRO A 281 1.99 18.38 -3.56
N GLY A 282 1.32 18.83 -2.48
CA GLY A 282 1.97 19.00 -1.18
C GLY A 282 2.46 17.67 -0.63
N ARG A 283 1.64 16.63 -0.81
CA ARG A 283 1.99 15.26 -0.45
C ARG A 283 3.21 14.74 -1.20
N TRP A 284 3.26 14.91 -2.51
CA TRP A 284 4.44 14.50 -3.30
C TRP A 284 5.70 15.28 -2.93
N ALA A 285 5.59 16.58 -2.64
CA ALA A 285 6.72 17.39 -2.20
C ALA A 285 7.30 16.87 -0.88
N TRP A 286 6.42 16.51 0.07
CA TRP A 286 6.80 15.90 1.33
C TRP A 286 7.41 14.49 1.14
N GLU A 287 6.82 13.64 0.30
CA GLU A 287 7.38 12.30 0.02
C GLU A 287 8.79 12.38 -0.57
N PHE A 288 9.02 13.30 -1.51
CA PHE A 288 10.34 13.51 -2.10
C PHE A 288 11.35 14.06 -1.08
N SER A 289 10.93 14.89 -0.11
CA SER A 289 11.82 15.35 0.96
C SER A 289 12.19 14.21 1.91
N VAL A 290 11.22 13.36 2.29
CA VAL A 290 11.45 12.15 3.11
C VAL A 290 12.41 11.20 2.41
N ILE A 291 12.17 10.89 1.13
CA ILE A 291 13.04 10.02 0.35
C ILE A 291 14.45 10.61 0.28
N SER A 292 14.59 11.90 -0.04
CA SER A 292 15.90 12.55 -0.13
C SER A 292 16.66 12.48 1.19
N ALA A 293 15.99 12.76 2.31
CA ALA A 293 16.59 12.71 3.64
C ALA A 293 17.05 11.30 4.04
N LEU A 294 16.33 10.26 3.62
CA LEU A 294 16.69 8.87 3.88
C LEU A 294 17.80 8.37 2.95
N LEU A 295 17.75 8.70 1.66
CA LEU A 295 18.74 8.28 0.66
C LEU A 295 20.17 8.68 1.06
N ASP A 296 20.35 9.88 1.63
CA ASP A 296 21.65 10.37 2.12
C ASP A 296 22.28 9.45 3.18
N LYS A 297 21.46 8.67 3.90
CA LYS A 297 21.91 7.72 4.93
C LYS A 297 21.98 6.28 4.44
N LEU A 298 21.28 5.92 3.37
CA LEU A 298 21.35 4.55 2.82
C LEU A 298 22.76 4.18 2.33
N GLU A 299 23.55 5.14 1.86
CA GLU A 299 24.96 4.88 1.51
C GLU A 299 25.80 4.39 2.70
N GLN A 300 25.47 4.83 3.92
CA GLN A 300 26.12 4.35 5.13
C GLN A 300 25.75 2.89 5.40
N TRP A 301 24.47 2.53 5.22
CA TRP A 301 24.01 1.15 5.38
C TRP A 301 24.60 0.19 4.35
N GLU A 302 24.91 0.67 3.13
CA GLU A 302 25.55 -0.16 2.09
C GLU A 302 26.95 -0.68 2.46
N ARG A 303 27.59 -0.05 3.45
CA ARG A 303 28.88 -0.49 4.00
C ARG A 303 28.75 -1.65 5.00
N TRP A 304 27.56 -1.86 5.57
CA TRP A 304 27.32 -2.89 6.58
C TRP A 304 27.45 -4.31 6.00
N ARG A 305 27.98 -5.24 6.79
CA ARG A 305 28.13 -6.67 6.45
C ARG A 305 27.83 -7.53 7.69
N ASP A 306 27.27 -8.72 7.46
CA ASP A 306 27.03 -9.69 8.54
C ASP A 306 28.28 -10.54 8.79
N ASP A 307 28.95 -10.31 9.93
CA ASP A 307 30.13 -11.07 10.37
C ASP A 307 29.85 -12.58 10.54
N ARG A 308 28.58 -12.98 10.69
CA ARG A 308 28.18 -14.38 10.84
C ARG A 308 28.29 -15.17 9.53
N MET A 309 28.29 -14.48 8.39
CA MET A 309 28.49 -15.10 7.06
C MET A 309 29.94 -15.57 6.85
N THR A 310 30.90 -14.99 7.56
CA THR A 310 32.31 -15.43 7.57
C THR A 310 32.59 -16.63 8.48
N ALA A 311 31.66 -16.98 9.36
CA ALA A 311 31.82 -18.05 10.35
C ALA A 311 31.38 -19.45 9.86
N VAL A 312 31.03 -19.61 8.58
CA VAL A 312 30.84 -20.95 8.01
C VAL A 312 32.21 -21.65 8.03
N PRO A 313 32.38 -22.76 8.78
CA PRO A 313 33.66 -23.45 8.82
C PRO A 313 33.99 -23.91 7.40
N ALA A 314 35.18 -23.54 6.92
CA ALA A 314 35.72 -24.14 5.70
C ALA A 314 35.68 -25.67 5.86
N PRO A 315 35.25 -26.43 4.84
CA PRO A 315 35.43 -27.88 4.87
C PRO A 315 36.91 -28.14 5.15
N THR A 316 37.17 -28.93 6.18
CA THR A 316 38.52 -29.32 6.60
C THR A 316 39.27 -29.77 5.35
N PRO A 317 40.42 -29.16 5.00
CA PRO A 317 41.17 -29.64 3.84
C PRO A 317 41.51 -31.10 4.11
N ALA A 318 41.00 -31.99 3.27
CA ALA A 318 41.44 -33.38 3.25
C ALA A 318 42.97 -33.38 3.09
N PRO A 319 43.71 -34.25 3.81
CA PRO A 319 45.15 -34.25 3.75
C PRO A 319 45.60 -34.54 2.32
N VAL A 320 46.18 -33.54 1.67
CA VAL A 320 46.76 -33.68 0.34
C VAL A 320 48.09 -34.39 0.52
N ALA A 321 48.16 -35.64 0.05
CA ALA A 321 49.39 -36.42 0.02
C ALA A 321 50.48 -35.64 -0.73
N HIS A 322 51.61 -35.39 -0.04
CA HIS A 322 52.80 -34.82 -0.66
C HIS A 322 53.44 -35.87 -1.59
N ALA A 323 53.44 -35.61 -2.89
CA ALA A 323 54.38 -36.21 -3.83
C ALA A 323 55.34 -35.09 -4.27
N GLY A 324 56.64 -35.33 -4.05
CA GLY A 324 57.68 -34.32 -4.14
C GLY A 324 58.00 -33.84 -5.56
N GLY A 325 58.68 -32.69 -5.62
CA GLY A 325 59.28 -32.15 -6.84
C GLY A 325 59.73 -30.70 -6.63
N ALA A 326 61.04 -30.46 -6.71
CA ALA A 326 61.70 -29.18 -6.51
C ALA A 326 61.46 -28.18 -7.67
N ALA A 327 61.36 -26.88 -7.37
CA ALA A 327 62.09 -25.79 -8.04
C ALA A 327 61.68 -24.38 -7.54
N SER A 328 62.73 -23.56 -7.39
CA SER A 328 62.90 -22.11 -7.18
C SER A 328 61.79 -21.09 -7.53
N GLY A 329 61.64 -20.10 -6.62
CA GLY A 329 61.61 -18.66 -6.93
C GLY A 329 60.27 -18.01 -7.30
N GLY A 330 59.68 -17.24 -6.38
CA GLY A 330 58.62 -16.27 -6.69
C GLY A 330 57.89 -15.72 -5.45
N ALA A 331 57.93 -14.39 -5.32
CA ALA A 331 57.13 -13.43 -4.51
C ALA A 331 56.25 -13.92 -3.32
N PRO A 332 56.09 -13.12 -2.24
CA PRO A 332 55.17 -13.46 -1.16
C PRO A 332 53.75 -13.60 -1.72
N VAL A 333 53.27 -14.84 -1.78
CA VAL A 333 51.89 -15.18 -2.13
C VAL A 333 51.01 -14.66 -1.00
N VAL A 334 50.39 -13.50 -1.20
CA VAL A 334 49.28 -13.04 -0.36
C VAL A 334 48.24 -14.16 -0.41
N PRO A 335 47.85 -14.78 0.72
CA PRO A 335 46.91 -15.90 0.68
C PRO A 335 45.63 -15.41 0.00
N ALA A 336 45.17 -16.14 -1.03
CA ALA A 336 43.99 -15.83 -1.84
C ALA A 336 42.69 -15.64 -1.02
N ARG A 337 42.74 -15.94 0.28
CA ARG A 337 41.71 -15.67 1.29
C ARG A 337 41.48 -14.17 1.56
N LEU A 338 42.47 -13.32 1.30
CA LEU A 338 42.35 -11.85 1.43
C LEU A 338 41.66 -11.17 0.23
N LEU A 339 41.42 -11.90 -0.86
CA LEU A 339 40.78 -11.40 -2.09
C LEU A 339 39.44 -12.07 -2.41
N GLN A 340 38.95 -12.97 -1.55
CA GLN A 340 37.60 -13.53 -1.73
C GLN A 340 36.58 -12.44 -1.38
N PRO A 341 35.66 -12.08 -2.30
CA PRO A 341 34.55 -11.19 -1.97
C PRO A 341 33.81 -11.76 -0.76
N HIS A 342 33.74 -10.98 0.33
CA HIS A 342 32.96 -11.39 1.50
C HIS A 342 31.54 -11.78 1.05
N PRO A 343 31.00 -12.93 1.52
CA PRO A 343 29.68 -13.37 1.09
C PRO A 343 28.65 -12.30 1.44
N ARG A 344 27.99 -11.76 0.41
CA ARG A 344 26.91 -10.78 0.56
C ARG A 344 25.66 -11.49 1.07
N GLY A 345 25.07 -11.02 2.16
CA GLY A 345 23.85 -11.61 2.71
C GLY A 345 23.71 -11.40 4.21
N VAL A 346 22.53 -11.74 4.70
CA VAL A 346 22.22 -11.85 6.13
C VAL A 346 22.07 -13.34 6.46
N ALA A 347 22.62 -13.79 7.58
CA ALA A 347 22.46 -15.17 8.02
C ALA A 347 20.97 -15.49 8.26
N PRO A 348 20.53 -16.77 8.13
CA PRO A 348 19.11 -17.12 8.18
C PRO A 348 18.34 -16.58 9.38
N ALA A 349 18.99 -16.51 10.56
CA ALA A 349 18.40 -15.98 11.79
C ALA A 349 17.98 -14.50 11.70
N GLY A 350 18.66 -13.69 10.88
CA GLY A 350 18.39 -12.25 10.74
C GLY A 350 17.43 -11.91 9.60
N ARG A 351 17.06 -12.88 8.77
CA ARG A 351 16.28 -12.61 7.56
C ARG A 351 14.83 -12.28 7.85
N ARG A 352 14.23 -12.79 8.93
CA ARG A 352 12.80 -12.61 9.22
C ARG A 352 12.51 -12.48 10.71
N LEU A 353 11.68 -11.50 11.05
CA LEU A 353 11.02 -11.43 12.36
C LEU A 353 10.05 -12.61 12.54
N ARG A 354 9.90 -13.06 13.78
CA ARG A 354 8.93 -14.10 14.14
C ARG A 354 7.59 -13.42 14.39
N ARG A 355 6.59 -13.77 13.59
CA ARG A 355 5.20 -13.32 13.80
C ARG A 355 4.60 -14.07 14.99
N SER A 356 3.88 -13.35 15.84
CA SER A 356 2.96 -13.99 16.79
C SER A 356 1.72 -14.52 16.04
N ASN A 357 0.87 -15.28 16.74
CA ASN A 357 -0.22 -16.06 16.16
C ASN A 357 -1.06 -15.25 15.12
N PRO A 358 -1.12 -15.66 13.84
CA PRO A 358 -1.73 -14.88 12.75
C PRO A 358 -3.22 -14.57 12.93
N TRP A 359 -3.93 -15.33 13.77
CA TRP A 359 -5.34 -15.09 14.10
C TRP A 359 -5.58 -13.77 14.84
N VAL A 360 -4.58 -13.26 15.58
CA VAL A 360 -4.68 -11.98 16.28
C VAL A 360 -4.80 -10.82 15.30
N VAL A 361 -4.09 -10.87 14.17
CA VAL A 361 -4.16 -9.85 13.11
C VAL A 361 -5.56 -9.78 12.50
N VAL A 362 -6.15 -10.94 12.19
CA VAL A 362 -7.51 -11.02 11.66
C VAL A 362 -8.51 -10.47 12.68
N LEU A 363 -8.37 -10.84 13.96
CA LEU A 363 -9.24 -10.37 15.04
C LEU A 363 -9.15 -8.84 15.23
N VAL A 364 -7.95 -8.25 15.19
CA VAL A 364 -7.74 -6.80 15.34
C VAL A 364 -8.34 -6.04 14.15
N ILE A 365 -8.10 -6.51 12.92
CA ILE A 365 -8.64 -5.84 11.72
C ILE A 365 -10.16 -5.93 11.66
N VAL A 366 -10.73 -7.11 11.94
CA VAL A 366 -12.19 -7.32 11.91
C VAL A 366 -12.86 -6.63 13.09
N GLY A 367 -12.28 -6.69 14.29
CA GLY A 367 -12.78 -6.03 15.49
C GLY A 367 -12.74 -4.51 15.39
N GLY A 368 -11.65 -3.94 14.84
CA GLY A 368 -11.54 -2.51 14.57
C GLY A 368 -12.57 -2.02 13.54
N ALA A 369 -12.77 -2.77 12.45
CA ALA A 369 -13.78 -2.44 11.45
C ALA A 369 -15.21 -2.51 12.02
N PHE A 370 -15.49 -3.47 12.91
CA PHE A 370 -16.78 -3.57 13.61
C PHE A 370 -17.01 -2.37 14.53
N ALA A 371 -15.99 -1.95 15.30
CA ALA A 371 -16.08 -0.80 16.18
C ALA A 371 -16.33 0.51 15.41
N VAL A 372 -15.64 0.74 14.29
CA VAL A 372 -15.87 1.91 13.43
C VAL A 372 -17.25 1.87 12.80
N GLY A 373 -17.72 0.71 12.35
CA GLY A 373 -19.08 0.54 11.83
C GLY A 373 -20.16 0.83 12.88
N VAL A 374 -19.96 0.40 14.12
CA VAL A 374 -20.86 0.67 15.25
C VAL A 374 -20.86 2.15 15.61
N VAL A 375 -19.70 2.82 15.64
CA VAL A 375 -19.61 4.27 15.90
C VAL A 375 -20.27 5.07 14.77
N MET A 376 -20.02 4.73 13.51
CA MET A 376 -20.66 5.37 12.35
C MET A 376 -22.17 5.18 12.30
N LEU A 377 -22.70 4.12 12.91
CA LEU A 377 -24.13 3.86 13.00
C LEU A 377 -24.77 4.53 14.22
N LEU A 378 -24.04 4.62 15.34
CA LEU A 378 -24.51 5.24 16.59
C LEU A 378 -24.46 6.77 16.56
N VAL A 379 -23.46 7.38 15.92
CA VAL A 379 -23.32 8.84 15.84
C VAL A 379 -24.54 9.50 15.18
N PRO A 380 -25.02 9.08 13.99
CA PRO A 380 -26.23 9.66 13.40
C PRO A 380 -27.49 9.34 14.22
N LEU A 381 -27.56 8.19 14.90
CA LEU A 381 -28.67 7.83 15.78
C LEU A 381 -28.74 8.74 17.03
N LEU A 382 -27.59 9.05 17.63
CA LEU A 382 -27.48 9.97 18.77
C LEU A 382 -27.81 11.41 18.37
N VAL A 383 -27.39 11.84 17.18
CA VAL A 383 -27.76 13.16 16.64
C VAL A 383 -29.27 13.24 16.36
N LEU A 384 -29.90 12.15 15.93
CA LEU A 384 -31.34 12.09 15.68
C LEU A 384 -32.19 12.06 16.97
N VAL A 385 -31.64 11.56 18.08
CA VAL A 385 -32.30 11.53 19.41
C VAL A 385 -32.08 12.84 20.19
N SER A 386 -31.12 13.66 19.75
CA SER A 386 -30.77 14.95 20.38
C SER A 386 -31.42 16.16 19.67
N LEU A 387 -32.21 15.92 18.63
CA LEU A 387 -33.08 16.86 17.91
C LEU A 387 -34.53 16.53 18.26
#